data_AF-X1N1X3-F1
#
_entry.id   AF-X1N1X3-F1
#
_cell.length_a   1.000
_cell.length_b   1.000
_cell.length_c   1.000
_cell.angle_alpha   90.00
_cell.angle_beta   90.00
_cell.angle_gamma   90.00
#
_symmetry.space_group_name_H-M   'P 1'
#
loop_
_entity.id
_entity.type
_entity.pdbx_description
1 polymer ?
#
loop_
_entity_poly.entity_id
_entity_poly.type
_entity_poly.pdbx_seq_one_letter_code
_entity_poly.pdbx_strand_id
1 'polypeptide(L)' 'YVSEAFVDEGPTMKRFRPRAMGRASRIRKRTSHVTIIVDYKGEGR' A
#
# COMPACT_ATOMS: atom_id res chain seq x y z
N TYR A 1 6.89 -21.46 -6.84
CA TYR A 1 5.95 -20.64 -7.62
C TYR A 1 5.26 -19.67 -6.68
N VAL A 2 4.67 -18.58 -7.18
CA VAL A 2 3.88 -17.67 -6.33
C VAL A 2 2.51 -18.31 -6.17
N SER A 3 2.16 -18.70 -4.95
CA SER A 3 0.88 -19.33 -4.66
C SER A 3 -0.21 -18.26 -4.61
N GLU A 4 0.04 -17.19 -3.83
CA GLU A 4 -0.89 -16.07 -3.67
C GLU A 4 -0.12 -14.76 -3.51
N ALA A 5 -0.67 -13.67 -4.03
CA ALA A 5 -0.17 -12.33 -3.82
C ALA A 5 -1.33 -11.34 -3.78
N PHE A 6 -1.45 -10.58 -2.70
CA PHE A 6 -2.46 -9.54 -2.55
C PHE A 6 -1.89 -8.30 -1.85
N VAL A 7 -2.56 -7.17 -2.11
CA VAL A 7 -2.17 -5.85 -1.63
C VAL A 7 -3.35 -5.22 -0.92
N ASP A 8 -3.21 -5.02 0.39
CA ASP A 8 -4.23 -4.43 1.24
C ASP A 8 -3.99 -2.93 1.48
N GLU A 9 -5.04 -2.23 1.89
CA GLU A 9 -4.95 -0.82 2.28
C GLU A 9 -4.23 -0.68 3.63
N GLY A 10 -3.19 0.14 3.65
CA GLY A 10 -2.50 0.55 4.86
C GLY A 10 -2.99 1.92 5.39
N PRO A 11 -2.50 2.35 6.55
CA PRO A 11 -2.93 3.59 7.18
C PRO A 11 -2.64 4.81 6.30
N THR A 12 -3.68 5.57 5.96
CA THR A 12 -3.52 6.81 5.20
C THR A 12 -3.08 7.97 6.11
N MET A 13 -1.88 8.48 5.89
CA MET A 13 -1.39 9.68 6.56
C MET A 13 -2.03 10.95 5.96
N LYS A 14 -2.61 11.78 6.82
CA LYS A 14 -3.17 13.09 6.44
C LYS A 14 -2.10 14.18 6.54
N ARG A 15 -1.94 14.98 5.49
CA ARG A 15 -1.10 16.20 5.47
C ARG A 15 -1.93 17.36 4.89
N PHE A 16 -1.63 18.58 5.30
CA PHE A 16 -2.26 19.77 4.74
C PHE A 16 -1.25 20.54 3.90
N ARG A 17 -1.66 20.99 2.72
CA ARG A 17 -0.86 21.87 1.86
C ARG A 17 -1.57 23.22 1.74
N PRO A 18 -0.87 24.34 1.97
CA PRO A 18 -1.44 25.66 1.77
C PRO A 18 -1.78 25.87 0.29
N ARG A 19 -2.88 26.58 0.04
CA ARG A 19 -3.40 26.98 -1.27
C ARG A 19 -3.75 28.47 -1.25
N ALA A 20 -3.99 29.04 -2.43
CA ALA A 20 -4.42 30.42 -2.57
C ALA A 20 -5.71 30.72 -1.77
N MET A 21 -5.92 32.00 -1.45
CA MET A 21 -7.08 32.50 -0.69
C MET A 21 -7.19 31.92 0.73
N GLY A 22 -6.06 31.68 1.41
CA GLY A 22 -6.05 31.19 2.80
C GLY A 22 -6.58 29.76 2.99
N ARG A 23 -6.73 28.99 1.91
CA ARG A 23 -7.30 27.64 1.95
C ARG A 23 -6.22 26.60 2.22
N ALA A 24 -6.57 25.52 2.91
CA ALA A 24 -5.73 24.34 3.05
C ALA A 24 -6.40 23.14 2.36
N SER A 25 -5.69 22.49 1.43
CA SER A 25 -6.16 21.24 0.84
C SER A 25 -5.48 20.04 1.51
N ARG A 26 -6.21 18.93 1.63
CA ARG A 26 -5.71 17.71 2.26
C ARG A 26 -4.98 16.85 1.25
N ILE A 27 -3.75 16.47 1.54
CA ILE A 27 -2.99 15.44 0.84
C ILE A 27 -3.11 14.15 1.65
N ARG A 28 -3.53 13.07 0.99
CA ARG A 28 -3.58 11.71 1.54
C ARG A 28 -2.33 10.97 1.07
N LYS A 29 -1.42 10.65 1.99
CA LYS A 29 -0.29 9.76 1.72
C LYS A 29 -0.76 8.33 2.04
N ARG A 30 -1.25 7.63 1.01
CA ARG A 30 -1.70 6.24 1.11
C ARG A 30 -0.49 5.32 1.20
N THR A 31 -0.54 4.34 2.08
CA THR A 31 0.42 3.23 2.15
C THR A 31 -0.33 1.93 1.93
N SER A 32 0.39 0.87 1.59
CA SER A 32 -0.18 -0.46 1.34
C SER A 32 0.60 -1.51 2.09
N HIS A 33 -0.09 -2.59 2.47
CA HIS A 33 0.55 -3.80 2.97
C HIS A 33 0.58 -4.83 1.85
N VAL A 34 1.76 -5.37 1.55
CA VAL A 34 1.96 -6.33 0.46
C VAL A 34 2.28 -7.68 1.08
N THR A 35 1.42 -8.66 0.83
CA THR A 35 1.59 -10.04 1.30
C THR A 35 1.82 -10.93 0.10
N ILE A 36 2.92 -11.68 0.12
CA ILE A 36 3.30 -12.62 -0.94
C ILE A 36 3.53 -13.97 -0.29
N ILE A 37 2.79 -14.98 -0.76
CA ILE A 37 2.93 -16.37 -0.34
C ILE A 37 3.60 -17.12 -1.49
N VAL A 38 4.82 -17.57 -1.23
CA VAL A 38 5.59 -18.40 -2.15
C VAL A 38 5.54 -19.84 -1.70
N ASP A 39 5.41 -20.75 -2.66
CA ASP A 39 5.46 -22.19 -2.43
C ASP A 39 6.56 -22.83 -3.28
N TYR A 40 7.07 -23.96 -2.83
CA TYR A 40 8.07 -24.72 -3.56
C TYR A 40 7.42 -25.39 -4.77
N LYS A 41 8.00 -25.16 -5.95
CA LYS A 41 7.66 -25.95 -7.12
C LYS A 41 8.35 -27.30 -6.96
N GLY A 42 7.75 -28.25 -6.25
CA GLY A 42 8.25 -29.63 -6.22
C GLY A 42 8.26 -30.16 -7.66
N GLU A 43 9.30 -30.78 -8.22
CA GLU A 43 10.36 -31.67 -7.70
C GLU A 43 11.11 -31.22 -6.42
N GLY A 44 10.80 -31.91 -5.33
CA GLY A 44 11.40 -31.67 -4.01
C GLY A 44 10.99 -32.64 -2.90
N ARG A 45 10.31 -33.74 -3.22
CA ARG A 45 10.37 -35.09 -2.63
C ARG A 45 9.44 -36.01 -3.41
#